data_AF-A0A564XXM9-F1
#
_entry.id   AF-A0A564XXM9-F1
#
_cell.length_a   1.000
_cell.length_b   1.000
_cell.length_c   1.000
_cell.angle_alpha   90.00
_cell.angle_beta   90.00
_cell.angle_gamma   90.00
#
_symmetry.space_group_name_H-M   'P 1'
#
loop_
_entity.id
_entity.type
_entity.pdbx_description
1 polymer ?
#
loop_
_entity_poly.entity_id
_entity_poly.type
_entity_poly.pdbx_seq_one_letter_code
_entity_poly.pdbx_strand_id
1 'polypeptide(L)'
;AEYVFGAPLNFKFQSEFYKFSEEERLFSNQIMQFWANFAATGSPSLRPDEFNTHSKNLNWNNYEIRRAIMKGDKEFDISREYIILKSPTSRIEHNLKRRRCLFWHEQLPMMRQKMIRRCQASPTKEQKLVERPNPQPLPAPQTATWQMQSFVPLTSASPTNKLSLIHLACNVMATVIASVDNFY
;
A
#
# COMPACT_ATOMS: atom_id res chain seq x y z
N ALA A 1 0.40 2.28 -18.17
CA ALA A 1 -0.93 2.83 -18.55
C ALA A 1 -1.22 2.68 -20.06
N GLU A 2 -0.37 1.95 -20.76
CA GLU A 2 -0.24 1.86 -22.22
C GLU A 2 -1.49 1.23 -22.85
N TYR A 3 -2.07 0.24 -22.18
CA TYR A 3 -3.24 -0.51 -22.62
C TYR A 3 -4.56 0.26 -22.56
N VAL A 4 -4.68 1.23 -21.64
CA VAL A 4 -5.89 2.08 -21.52
C VAL A 4 -5.93 3.10 -22.64
N PHE A 5 -4.76 3.56 -23.11
CA PHE A 5 -4.63 4.54 -24.18
C PHE A 5 -4.45 3.93 -25.57
N GLY A 6 -4.49 2.60 -25.69
CA GLY A 6 -4.42 1.94 -27.00
C GLY A 6 -3.05 2.01 -27.66
N ALA A 7 -1.95 2.10 -26.89
CA ALA A 7 -0.61 2.03 -27.49
C ALA A 7 -0.41 0.77 -28.36
N PRO A 8 -0.92 -0.42 -27.99
CA PRO A 8 -0.90 -1.59 -28.85
C PRO A 8 -1.69 -1.49 -30.17
N LEU A 9 -2.56 -0.49 -30.33
CA LEU A 9 -3.33 -0.28 -31.58
C LEU A 9 -2.66 0.74 -32.51
N ASN A 10 -1.63 1.45 -32.05
CA ASN A 10 -0.93 2.47 -32.83
C ASN A 10 0.21 1.87 -33.66
N PHE A 11 0.02 1.76 -34.97
CA PHE A 11 1.01 1.21 -35.88
C PHE A 11 2.33 1.99 -35.92
N LYS A 12 2.29 3.33 -35.82
CA LYS A 12 3.51 4.16 -35.80
C LYS A 12 4.34 3.90 -34.54
N PHE A 13 3.66 3.79 -33.40
CA PHE A 13 4.32 3.46 -32.14
C PHE A 13 4.95 2.05 -32.18
N GLN A 14 4.28 1.09 -32.80
CA GLN A 14 4.80 -0.27 -32.96
C GLN A 14 6.05 -0.34 -33.83
N SER A 15 6.12 0.47 -34.90
CA SER A 15 7.30 0.50 -35.77
C SER A 15 8.52 1.14 -35.12
N GLU A 16 8.32 2.10 -34.21
CA GLU A 16 9.40 2.92 -33.65
C GLU A 16 9.91 2.43 -32.30
N PHE A 17 9.04 1.87 -31.44
CA PHE A 17 9.38 1.59 -30.04
C PHE A 17 9.24 0.12 -29.65
N TYR A 18 8.05 -0.47 -29.82
CA TYR A 18 7.76 -1.80 -29.31
C TYR A 18 6.66 -2.51 -30.09
N LYS A 19 6.94 -3.75 -30.53
CA LYS A 19 5.98 -4.60 -31.23
C LYS A 19 5.18 -5.43 -30.22
N PHE A 20 3.95 -5.00 -29.97
CA PHE A 20 3.00 -5.74 -29.14
C PHE A 20 2.52 -7.01 -29.83
N SER A 21 2.25 -8.03 -29.02
CA SER A 21 1.59 -9.26 -29.47
C SER A 21 0.11 -9.03 -29.78
N GLU A 22 -0.49 -9.95 -30.54
CA GLU A 22 -1.92 -9.90 -30.83
C GLU A 22 -2.75 -10.02 -29.54
N GLU A 23 -2.30 -10.83 -28.58
CA GLU A 23 -2.95 -10.97 -27.27
C GLU A 23 -2.98 -9.66 -26.49
N GLU A 24 -1.87 -8.92 -26.48
CA GLU A 24 -1.79 -7.59 -25.86
C GLU A 24 -2.66 -6.56 -26.57
N ARG A 25 -2.79 -6.67 -27.90
CA ARG A 25 -3.67 -5.82 -28.70
C ARG A 25 -5.13 -6.05 -28.36
N LEU A 26 -5.55 -7.32 -28.29
CA LEU A 26 -6.91 -7.71 -27.87
C LEU A 26 -7.19 -7.31 -26.42
N PHE A 27 -6.21 -7.49 -25.53
CA PHE A 27 -6.32 -7.06 -24.14
C PHE A 27 -6.47 -5.54 -24.00
N SER A 28 -5.69 -4.76 -24.75
CA SER A 28 -5.83 -3.29 -24.81
C SER A 28 -7.23 -2.88 -25.27
N ASN A 29 -7.71 -3.50 -26.34
CA ASN A 29 -9.05 -3.26 -26.87
C ASN A 29 -10.13 -3.55 -25.82
N GLN A 30 -10.02 -4.68 -25.11
CA GLN A 30 -10.94 -5.04 -24.02
C GLN A 30 -10.94 -3.99 -22.89
N ILE A 31 -9.77 -3.54 -22.46
CA ILE A 31 -9.64 -2.50 -21.43
C ILE A 31 -10.29 -1.21 -21.90
N MET A 32 -9.94 -0.74 -23.09
CA MET A 32 -10.51 0.48 -23.68
C MET A 32 -12.04 0.39 -23.77
N GLN A 33 -12.58 -0.77 -24.15
CA GLN A 33 -14.01 -0.99 -24.21
C GLN A 33 -14.68 -0.86 -22.84
N PHE A 34 -14.12 -1.46 -21.78
CA PHE A 34 -14.64 -1.28 -20.43
C PHE A 34 -14.67 0.19 -20.01
N TRP A 35 -13.60 0.94 -20.29
CA TRP A 35 -13.53 2.36 -19.98
C TRP A 35 -14.51 3.21 -20.79
N ALA A 36 -14.64 2.96 -22.10
CA ALA A 36 -15.57 3.66 -22.97
C ALA A 36 -17.04 3.39 -22.57
N ASN A 37 -17.37 2.12 -22.30
CA ASN A 37 -18.67 1.71 -21.80
C ASN A 37 -19.02 2.41 -20.48
N PHE A 38 -18.08 2.44 -19.54
CA PHE A 38 -18.25 3.12 -18.26
C PHE A 38 -18.47 4.63 -18.44
N ALA A 39 -17.69 5.28 -19.31
CA ALA A 39 -17.87 6.70 -19.59
C ALA A 39 -19.25 7.01 -20.22
N ALA A 40 -19.79 6.10 -21.05
CA ALA A 40 -21.07 6.29 -21.72
C ALA A 40 -22.28 5.95 -20.84
N THR A 41 -22.21 4.89 -20.03
CA THR A 41 -23.38 4.31 -19.33
C THR A 41 -23.26 4.29 -17.81
N GLY A 42 -22.08 4.58 -17.26
CA GLY A 42 -21.76 4.37 -15.85
C GLY A 42 -21.49 2.91 -15.48
N SER A 43 -21.59 1.96 -16.42
CA SER A 43 -21.31 0.55 -16.20
C SER A 43 -20.33 0.01 -17.26
N PRO A 44 -19.19 -0.60 -16.85
CA PRO A 44 -18.24 -1.16 -17.81
C PRO A 44 -18.84 -2.30 -18.66
N SER A 45 -19.85 -3.01 -18.12
CA SER A 45 -20.47 -4.16 -18.76
C SER A 45 -21.67 -3.83 -19.67
N LEU A 46 -22.10 -2.56 -19.72
CA LEU A 46 -23.18 -2.12 -20.58
C LEU A 46 -22.63 -1.34 -21.77
N ARG A 47 -22.99 -1.75 -22.99
CA ARG A 47 -22.70 -0.97 -24.19
C ARG A 47 -23.85 0.02 -24.43
N PRO A 48 -23.57 1.26 -24.85
CA PRO A 48 -24.61 2.28 -25.04
C PRO A 48 -25.63 1.91 -26.13
N ASP A 49 -25.20 1.14 -27.14
CA ASP A 49 -26.03 0.75 -28.28
C ASP A 49 -26.75 -0.60 -28.07
N GLU A 50 -26.44 -1.30 -26.97
CA GLU A 50 -26.86 -2.67 -26.74
C GLU A 50 -27.94 -2.72 -25.65
N PHE A 51 -29.19 -2.98 -26.07
CA PHE A 51 -30.30 -3.17 -25.15
C PHE A 51 -30.13 -4.48 -24.35
N ASN A 52 -29.56 -4.38 -23.15
CA ASN A 52 -29.56 -5.41 -22.11
C ASN A 52 -29.05 -6.82 -22.51
N THR A 53 -28.32 -7.00 -23.62
CA THR A 53 -27.62 -8.26 -23.88
C THR A 53 -26.30 -8.25 -23.11
N HIS A 54 -26.37 -8.62 -21.84
CA HIS A 54 -25.18 -8.90 -21.05
C HIS A 54 -24.28 -9.89 -21.80
N SER A 55 -23.03 -9.49 -22.04
CA SER A 55 -21.97 -10.44 -22.41
C SER A 55 -21.92 -11.53 -21.33
N LYS A 56 -22.32 -12.75 -21.68
CA LYS A 56 -22.52 -13.86 -20.72
C LYS A 56 -21.24 -14.27 -19.98
N ASN A 57 -20.06 -13.83 -20.45
CA ASN A 57 -18.79 -14.44 -20.05
C ASN A 57 -18.02 -13.63 -19.00
N LEU A 58 -18.27 -12.33 -18.84
CA LEU A 58 -17.58 -11.50 -17.84
C LEU A 58 -18.41 -10.25 -17.49
N ASN A 59 -19.20 -10.35 -16.42
CA ASN A 59 -19.98 -9.23 -15.91
C ASN A 59 -19.20 -8.53 -14.78
N TRP A 60 -18.81 -7.28 -15.00
CA TRP A 60 -18.15 -6.43 -14.02
C TRP A 60 -19.22 -5.70 -13.22
N ASN A 61 -19.67 -6.36 -12.16
CA ASN A 61 -20.66 -5.81 -11.23
C ASN A 61 -20.14 -4.59 -10.46
N ASN A 62 -21.07 -3.80 -9.95
CA ASN A 62 -20.76 -2.73 -9.01
C ASN A 62 -20.14 -3.30 -7.73
N TYR A 63 -19.20 -2.53 -7.16
CA TYR A 63 -18.57 -2.90 -5.90
C TYR A 63 -19.59 -2.85 -4.75
N GLU A 64 -20.02 -4.00 -4.26
CA GLU A 64 -20.96 -4.11 -3.15
C GLU A 64 -20.28 -4.59 -1.87
N ILE A 65 -20.62 -3.95 -0.75
CA ILE A 65 -20.24 -4.40 0.59
C ILE A 65 -21.47 -5.04 1.24
N ARG A 66 -21.62 -6.35 1.08
CA ARG A 66 -22.60 -7.10 1.87
C ARG A 66 -22.01 -7.42 3.22
N ARG A 67 -22.72 -7.04 4.29
CA ARG A 67 -22.42 -7.60 5.62
C ARG A 67 -22.93 -9.03 5.58
N ALA A 68 -22.03 -10.00 5.53
CA ALA A 68 -22.40 -11.40 5.71
C ALA A 68 -23.15 -11.50 7.05
N ILE A 69 -24.46 -11.79 7.00
CA ILE A 69 -25.22 -12.16 8.18
C ILE A 69 -24.77 -13.59 8.45
N MET A 70 -23.75 -13.75 9.30
CA MET A 70 -23.11 -15.04 9.56
C MET A 70 -24.15 -16.13 9.84
N LYS A 71 -24.47 -16.93 8.82
CA LYS A 71 -25.26 -18.15 8.96
C LYS A 71 -24.30 -19.33 8.86
N GLY A 72 -23.64 -19.63 9.97
CA GLY A 72 -22.80 -20.82 10.14
C GLY A 72 -21.45 -20.75 9.42
N ASP A 73 -20.55 -21.64 9.83
CA ASP A 73 -19.11 -21.58 9.61
C ASP A 73 -18.64 -21.86 8.15
N LYS A 74 -19.52 -21.74 7.14
CA LYS A 74 -19.23 -22.11 5.75
C LYS A 74 -19.73 -21.12 4.69
N GLU A 75 -20.04 -19.88 5.05
CA GLU A 75 -20.45 -18.90 4.05
C GLU A 75 -19.21 -18.27 3.36
N PHE A 76 -19.08 -18.49 2.06
CA PHE A 76 -18.11 -17.78 1.23
C PHE A 76 -18.52 -16.31 1.13
N ASP A 77 -17.64 -15.40 1.54
CA ASP A 77 -17.88 -13.96 1.43
C ASP A 77 -17.79 -13.53 -0.05
N ILE A 78 -18.93 -13.49 -0.72
CA ILE A 78 -19.08 -13.02 -2.11
C ILE A 78 -19.14 -11.49 -2.23
N SER A 79 -18.90 -10.74 -1.14
CA SER A 79 -18.85 -9.28 -1.21
C SER A 79 -17.52 -8.78 -1.78
N ARG A 80 -17.48 -7.49 -2.12
CA ARG A 80 -16.26 -6.77 -2.52
C ARG A 80 -15.62 -7.38 -3.76
N GLU A 81 -16.46 -7.63 -4.76
CA GLU A 81 -16.06 -8.10 -6.08
C GLU A 81 -15.16 -7.09 -6.77
N TYR A 82 -14.11 -7.59 -7.43
CA TYR A 82 -13.23 -6.81 -8.28
C TYR A 82 -12.82 -7.64 -9.49
N ILE A 83 -12.55 -6.95 -10.60
CA ILE A 83 -12.04 -7.59 -11.81
C ILE A 83 -10.50 -7.64 -11.76
N ILE A 84 -9.95 -8.78 -12.16
CA ILE A 84 -8.54 -8.90 -12.55
C ILE A 84 -8.46 -8.82 -14.06
N LEU A 85 -7.87 -7.73 -14.53
CA LEU A 85 -7.53 -7.52 -15.93
C LEU A 85 -6.17 -8.14 -16.18
N LYS A 86 -6.15 -9.32 -16.82
CA LYS A 86 -4.93 -10.02 -17.18
C LYS A 86 -5.12 -10.75 -18.51
N SER A 87 -4.12 -10.68 -19.39
CA SER A 87 -4.06 -11.53 -20.58
C SER A 87 -3.67 -12.97 -20.19
N PRO A 88 -4.32 -14.03 -20.73
CA PRO A 88 -5.35 -13.99 -21.77
C PRO A 88 -6.79 -13.89 -21.23
N THR A 89 -7.03 -14.24 -19.97
CA THR A 89 -8.39 -14.30 -19.39
C THR A 89 -8.54 -13.41 -18.18
N SER A 90 -9.44 -12.43 -18.31
CA SER A 90 -9.90 -11.60 -17.20
C SER A 90 -10.94 -12.35 -16.36
N ARG A 91 -10.92 -12.17 -15.05
CA ARG A 91 -11.82 -12.88 -14.11
C ARG A 91 -12.26 -11.99 -12.95
N ILE A 92 -13.36 -12.35 -12.30
CA ILE A 92 -13.82 -11.71 -11.07
C ILE A 92 -13.25 -12.44 -9.86
N GLU A 93 -12.76 -11.68 -8.89
CA GLU A 93 -12.32 -12.16 -7.59
C GLU A 93 -12.93 -11.30 -6.47
N HIS A 94 -12.73 -11.71 -5.22
CA HIS A 94 -13.36 -11.09 -4.05
C HIS A 94 -12.32 -10.74 -2.99
N ASN A 95 -12.64 -9.74 -2.17
CA ASN A 95 -11.91 -9.50 -0.92
C ASN A 95 -10.39 -9.24 -1.08
N LEU A 96 -9.99 -8.51 -2.13
CA LEU A 96 -8.59 -8.20 -2.42
C LEU A 96 -7.85 -7.73 -1.17
N LYS A 97 -6.84 -8.52 -0.74
CA LYS A 97 -5.95 -8.21 0.40
C LYS A 97 -6.69 -7.80 1.68
N ARG A 98 -7.93 -8.28 1.91
CA ARG A 98 -8.80 -7.84 3.03
C ARG A 98 -8.09 -7.84 4.39
N ARG A 99 -7.42 -8.93 4.76
CA ARG A 99 -6.69 -9.02 6.05
C ARG A 99 -5.62 -7.92 6.19
N ARG A 100 -4.88 -7.62 5.12
CA ARG A 100 -3.86 -6.56 5.12
C ARG A 100 -4.49 -5.18 5.19
N CYS A 101 -5.58 -4.94 4.47
CA CYS A 101 -6.32 -3.69 4.55
C CYS A 101 -6.89 -3.45 5.96
N LEU A 102 -7.46 -4.48 6.60
CA LEU A 102 -7.97 -4.40 7.98
C LEU A 102 -6.88 -4.11 9.00
N PHE A 103 -5.67 -4.65 8.79
CA PHE A 103 -4.52 -4.29 9.63
C PHE A 103 -4.27 -2.78 9.61
N TRP A 104 -4.16 -2.19 8.42
CA TRP A 104 -3.88 -0.75 8.27
C TRP A 104 -5.06 0.13 8.68
N HIS A 105 -6.29 -0.32 8.44
CA HIS A 105 -7.50 0.46 8.71
C HIS A 105 -7.96 0.40 10.17
N GLU A 106 -7.87 -0.77 10.81
CA GLU A 106 -8.42 -0.99 12.15
C GLU A 106 -7.30 -1.22 13.17
N GLN A 107 -6.44 -2.21 12.94
CA GLN A 107 -5.49 -2.68 13.95
C GLN A 107 -4.43 -1.63 14.28
N LEU A 108 -3.83 -1.02 13.27
CA LEU A 108 -2.76 -0.06 13.45
C LEU A 108 -3.24 1.22 14.15
N PRO A 109 -4.38 1.84 13.79
CA PRO A 109 -4.96 2.92 14.57
C PRO A 109 -5.29 2.53 16.01
N MET A 110 -5.83 1.33 16.23
CA MET A 110 -6.11 0.84 17.59
C MET A 110 -4.84 0.71 18.44
N MET A 111 -3.77 0.14 17.88
CA MET A 111 -2.48 0.02 18.58
C MET A 111 -1.89 1.40 18.90
N ARG A 112 -1.91 2.32 17.93
CA ARG A 112 -1.47 3.71 18.12
C ARG A 112 -2.23 4.38 19.26
N GLN A 113 -3.56 4.27 19.27
CA GLN A 113 -4.41 4.87 20.30
C GLN A 113 -4.10 4.29 21.70
N LYS A 114 -3.89 2.98 21.79
CA LYS A 114 -3.49 2.32 23.04
C LYS A 114 -2.14 2.83 23.55
N MET A 115 -1.16 3.04 22.66
CA MET A 115 0.15 3.59 23.04
C MET A 115 0.05 5.02 23.56
N ILE A 116 -0.68 5.90 22.84
CA ILE A 116 -0.88 7.31 23.27
C ILE A 116 -1.52 7.37 24.66
N ARG A 117 -2.57 6.58 24.90
CA ARG A 117 -3.24 6.53 26.21
C ARG A 117 -2.30 6.06 27.33
N ARG A 118 -1.42 5.09 27.07
CA ARG A 118 -0.45 4.61 28.06
C ARG A 118 0.58 5.67 28.43
N CYS A 119 1.05 6.47 27.47
CA CYS A 119 1.96 7.60 27.73
C CYS A 119 1.29 8.72 28.52
N GLN A 120 -0.02 8.94 28.33
CA GLN A 120 -0.79 9.97 29.05
C GLN A 120 -1.21 9.54 30.47
N ALA A 121 -1.23 8.24 30.76
CA ALA A 121 -1.66 7.68 32.04
C ALA A 121 -0.52 7.47 33.06
N SER A 122 0.74 7.73 32.70
CA SER A 122 1.83 7.72 33.68
C SER A 122 1.81 9.02 34.51
N PRO A 123 1.53 8.97 35.83
CA PRO A 123 1.64 10.15 36.66
C PRO A 123 3.11 10.56 36.76
N THR A 124 3.40 11.83 36.50
CA THR A 124 4.65 12.49 36.86
C THR A 124 4.86 12.31 38.36
N LYS A 125 5.68 11.33 38.76
CA LYS A 125 6.25 11.36 40.11
C LYS A 125 7.17 12.57 40.14
N GLU A 126 6.65 13.70 40.63
CA GLU A 126 7.47 14.79 41.15
C GLU A 126 8.55 14.16 42.02
N GLN A 127 9.80 14.30 41.58
CA GLN A 127 10.95 13.94 42.38
C GLN A 127 10.95 14.86 43.59
N LYS A 128 10.54 14.29 44.73
CA LYS A 128 10.67 14.89 46.05
C LYS A 128 12.12 15.35 46.21
N LEU A 129 12.29 16.67 46.29
CA LEU A 129 13.53 17.37 46.61
C LEU A 129 14.15 16.74 47.87
N VAL A 130 15.20 15.95 47.70
CA VAL A 130 16.07 15.53 48.79
C VAL A 130 17.12 16.63 48.93
N GLU A 131 16.98 17.48 49.94
CA GLU A 131 18.03 18.38 50.40
C GLU A 131 19.30 17.55 50.68
N ARG A 132 20.36 17.78 49.88
CA ARG A 132 21.73 17.40 50.24
C ARG A 132 22.43 18.63 50.83
N PRO A 133 23.29 18.48 51.85
CA PRO A 133 24.07 19.60 52.35
C PRO A 133 25.05 20.08 51.29
N ASN A 134 25.14 21.39 51.18
CA ASN A 134 25.93 22.19 50.24
C ASN A 134 27.38 21.71 50.05
N PRO A 135 27.81 21.31 48.84
CA PRO A 135 29.21 21.27 48.47
C PRO A 135 29.58 22.50 47.61
N GLN A 136 30.73 23.10 47.93
CA GLN A 136 31.32 24.29 47.32
C GLN A 136 31.31 24.29 45.76
N PRO A 137 31.27 25.47 45.11
CA PRO A 137 31.15 25.56 43.65
C PRO A 137 32.41 25.06 42.95
N LEU A 138 32.25 24.04 42.10
CA LEU A 138 33.26 23.62 41.12
C LEU A 138 33.19 24.54 39.88
N PRO A 139 34.33 24.79 39.19
CA PRO A 139 34.39 25.72 38.07
C PRO A 139 33.62 25.21 36.84
N ALA A 140 33.05 26.14 36.09
CA ALA A 140 32.20 25.87 34.94
C ALA A 140 32.94 25.05 33.85
N PRO A 141 32.34 23.97 33.32
CA PRO A 141 32.80 23.36 32.08
C PRO A 141 32.56 24.33 30.92
N GLN A 142 33.58 24.51 30.08
CA GLN A 142 33.50 25.35 28.90
C GLN A 142 32.39 24.84 27.96
N THR A 143 31.59 25.78 27.46
CA THR A 143 30.52 25.55 26.48
C THR A 143 31.08 24.85 25.25
N ALA A 144 30.82 23.55 25.10
CA ALA A 144 30.88 22.89 23.81
C ALA A 144 29.70 23.42 22.97
N THR A 145 30.02 24.31 22.03
CA THR A 145 29.13 24.75 20.97
C THR A 145 28.71 23.53 20.14
N TRP A 146 27.49 23.06 20.36
CA TRP A 146 26.86 22.09 19.46
C TRP A 146 26.61 22.76 18.12
N GLN A 147 27.53 22.62 17.17
CA GLN A 147 27.27 22.93 15.78
C GLN A 147 26.37 21.84 15.20
N MET A 148 25.09 22.15 15.02
CA MET A 148 24.24 21.36 14.12
C MET A 148 24.79 21.52 12.71
N GLN A 149 25.28 20.43 12.12
CA GLN A 149 25.62 20.42 10.71
C GLN A 149 24.33 20.59 9.91
N SER A 150 24.25 21.70 9.17
CA SER A 150 23.20 21.99 8.19
C SER A 150 23.16 20.89 7.14
N PHE A 151 21.96 20.38 6.85
CA PHE A 151 21.72 19.44 5.76
C PHE A 151 22.10 20.09 4.42
N VAL A 152 23.10 19.52 3.74
CA VAL A 152 23.45 19.90 2.36
C VAL A 152 22.58 19.06 1.41
N PRO A 153 21.92 19.66 0.41
CA PRO A 153 21.19 18.91 -0.60
C PRO A 153 22.18 18.32 -1.62
N LEU A 154 22.22 17.00 -1.77
CA LEU A 154 23.04 16.34 -2.79
C LEU A 154 22.25 16.15 -4.08
N THR A 155 22.59 16.98 -5.06
CA THR A 155 22.33 16.76 -6.48
C THR A 155 23.33 15.73 -7.06
N SER A 156 22.80 14.81 -7.87
CA SER A 156 23.41 13.93 -8.89
C SER A 156 24.94 13.83 -9.03
N ALA A 157 25.46 12.59 -9.00
CA ALA A 157 26.11 11.88 -10.13
C ALA A 157 27.03 10.72 -9.62
N SER A 158 26.96 9.57 -10.30
CA SER A 158 27.84 8.38 -10.16
C SER A 158 29.12 8.55 -11.03
N PRO A 159 30.17 7.68 -11.05
CA PRO A 159 30.42 6.40 -10.33
C PRO A 159 31.87 6.20 -9.79
N THR A 160 32.10 5.01 -9.19
CA THR A 160 33.38 4.29 -8.95
C THR A 160 34.24 4.71 -7.74
N ASN A 161 34.25 3.89 -6.68
CA ASN A 161 35.35 2.97 -6.35
C ASN A 161 35.15 2.28 -4.99
N LYS A 162 35.90 1.18 -4.83
CA LYS A 162 35.69 0.02 -3.95
C LYS A 162 35.94 0.22 -2.44
N LEU A 163 35.13 -0.53 -1.67
CA LEU A 163 35.42 -1.29 -0.42
C LEU A 163 35.87 -0.55 0.87
N SER A 164 34.97 -0.45 1.84
CA SER A 164 35.01 -1.26 3.08
C SER A 164 33.79 -0.93 3.96
N LEU A 165 32.93 -1.92 4.21
CA LEU A 165 31.74 -1.78 5.07
C LEU A 165 32.07 -2.36 6.45
N ILE A 166 32.25 -1.47 7.42
CA ILE A 166 32.23 -1.79 8.84
C ILE A 166 30.78 -2.13 9.20
N HIS A 167 30.52 -3.39 9.52
CA HIS A 167 29.28 -3.85 10.11
C HIS A 167 29.16 -3.24 11.51
N LEU A 168 28.34 -2.20 11.67
CA LEU A 168 27.78 -1.83 12.97
C LEU A 168 26.37 -2.42 13.05
N ALA A 169 26.27 -3.53 13.78
CA ALA A 169 25.01 -4.18 14.09
C ALA A 169 24.13 -3.25 14.95
N CYS A 170 23.04 -2.75 14.39
CA CYS A 170 21.89 -2.26 15.16
C CYS A 170 20.87 -3.41 15.29
N ASN A 171 21.14 -4.28 16.26
CA ASN A 171 20.18 -5.25 16.78
C ASN A 171 19.20 -4.55 17.72
N VAL A 172 18.20 -3.84 17.19
CA VAL A 172 16.89 -3.66 17.86
C VAL A 172 15.85 -3.38 16.78
N MET A 173 15.15 -4.44 16.33
CA MET A 173 13.80 -4.45 15.72
C MET A 173 13.59 -5.76 14.93
N ALA A 174 13.81 -6.91 15.57
CA ALA A 174 13.56 -8.20 14.97
C ALA A 174 13.13 -9.23 16.03
N THR A 175 11.99 -9.01 16.69
CA THR A 175 11.41 -10.03 17.59
C THR A 175 9.88 -9.92 17.76
N VAL A 176 9.13 -9.46 16.75
CA VAL A 176 7.65 -9.61 16.73
C VAL A 176 7.08 -9.99 15.36
N ILE A 177 7.90 -10.45 14.40
CA ILE A 177 7.39 -10.90 13.08
C ILE A 177 7.45 -12.42 12.89
N ALA A 178 8.13 -13.17 13.76
CA ALA A 178 8.19 -14.63 13.70
C ALA A 178 7.24 -15.30 14.73
N SER A 179 5.94 -15.02 14.67
CA SER A 179 4.94 -15.79 15.44
C SER A 179 3.52 -15.75 14.83
N VAL A 180 3.40 -15.61 13.51
CA VAL A 180 2.08 -15.67 12.83
C VAL A 180 2.00 -16.77 11.77
N ASP A 181 3.08 -17.50 11.50
CA ASP A 181 3.08 -18.61 10.53
C ASP A 181 2.88 -20.00 11.16
N ASN A 182 2.57 -20.08 12.45
CA ASN A 182 2.13 -21.31 13.10
C ASN A 182 0.85 -21.01 13.87
N PHE A 183 -0.30 -21.04 13.22
CA PHE A 183 -1.60 -21.54 13.73
C PHE A 183 -2.68 -21.27 12.66
N TYR A 184 -3.05 -22.35 11.95
CA TYR A 184 -4.19 -22.55 11.02
C TYR A 184 -4.13 -21.90 9.63
#